data_AF-A0A1H6RU54-F1
#
_entry.id   AF-A0A1H6RU54-F1
#
_cell.length_a   1.000
_cell.length_b   1.000
_cell.length_c   1.000
_cell.angle_alpha   90.00
_cell.angle_beta   90.00
_cell.angle_gamma   90.00
#
_symmetry.space_group_name_H-M   'P 1'
#
loop_
_entity.id
_entity.type
_entity.pdbx_description
1 polymer ?
#
loop_
_entity_poly.entity_id
_entity_poly.type
_entity_poly.pdbx_seq_one_letter_code
_entity_poly.pdbx_strand_id
1 'polypeptide(L)'
;MKITTLFTLVCLCAATQCFSQEKLWTAADKQYTIDNLIRTRDAVVKETENLTPEQWAFRESPDRWSIGQIVEHLALWEIVWSRELSIGTRNKPQPELLKTTRPDSYYHEFIMEPNPHKAADISAPTGFIKGKDNLTFFLRGREQNLNFVRNSEADMRAIFELTATPDPRNMHQVLIYVWGHTDRHLRQILKVKSHESYPK
;
A
#
# COMPACT_ATOMS: atom_id res chain seq x y z
N MET A 1 -5.58 -72.44 27.93
CA MET A 1 -5.80 -71.44 29.01
C MET A 1 -4.98 -70.19 28.72
N LYS A 2 -5.67 -69.07 28.45
CA LYS A 2 -5.32 -67.63 28.62
C LYS A 2 -3.83 -67.23 28.42
N ILE A 3 -3.41 -66.58 27.31
CA ILE A 3 -3.47 -65.11 27.02
C ILE A 3 -3.21 -64.30 28.31
N THR A 4 -2.16 -63.48 28.47
CA THR A 4 -1.99 -62.18 27.80
C THR A 4 -0.62 -61.59 28.15
N THR A 5 0.21 -61.25 27.16
CA THR A 5 1.35 -60.34 27.33
C THR A 5 0.88 -58.94 26.95
N LEU A 6 0.83 -58.03 27.92
CA LEU A 6 0.38 -56.65 27.73
C LEU A 6 1.54 -55.84 27.11
N PHE A 7 1.48 -55.58 25.80
CA PHE A 7 2.33 -54.59 25.16
C PHE A 7 1.71 -53.21 25.37
N THR A 8 2.26 -52.43 26.29
CA THR A 8 1.90 -51.02 26.46
C THR A 8 2.55 -50.22 25.33
N LEU A 9 1.74 -49.88 24.32
CA LEU A 9 2.12 -48.95 23.26
C LEU A 9 2.15 -47.54 23.85
N VAL A 10 3.34 -47.03 24.17
CA VAL A 10 3.53 -45.61 24.52
C VAL A 10 3.42 -44.81 23.22
N CYS A 11 2.25 -44.25 22.96
CA CYS A 11 2.07 -43.22 21.94
C CYS A 11 2.84 -41.97 22.38
N LEU A 12 4.03 -41.79 21.81
CA LEU A 12 4.78 -40.53 21.91
C LEU A 12 4.01 -39.46 21.12
N CYS A 13 3.19 -38.68 21.80
CA CYS A 13 2.64 -37.45 21.23
C CYS A 13 3.81 -36.52 20.91
N ALA A 14 4.19 -36.44 19.64
CA ALA A 14 5.11 -35.42 19.17
C ALA A 14 4.44 -34.06 19.38
N ALA A 15 4.87 -33.34 20.43
CA ALA A 15 4.52 -31.95 20.60
C ALA A 15 5.04 -31.20 19.35
N THR A 16 4.11 -30.75 18.52
CA THR A 16 4.40 -29.75 17.50
C THR A 16 4.88 -28.49 18.22
N GLN A 17 6.20 -28.35 18.34
CA GLN A 17 6.80 -27.08 18.73
C GLN A 17 6.43 -26.08 17.63
N CYS A 18 5.43 -25.25 17.90
CA CYS A 18 5.16 -24.05 17.15
C CYS A 18 6.33 -23.11 17.44
N PHE A 19 7.43 -23.27 16.70
CA PHE A 19 8.52 -22.31 16.73
C PHE A 19 7.93 -21.00 16.23
N SER A 20 7.80 -20.02 17.14
CA SER A 20 7.53 -18.64 16.76
C SER A 20 8.64 -18.24 15.80
N GLN A 21 8.27 -18.03 14.53
CA GLN A 21 9.20 -17.53 13.54
C GLN A 21 9.72 -16.17 14.03
N GLU A 22 11.05 -15.98 14.04
CA GLU A 22 11.64 -14.69 14.37
C GLU A 22 11.08 -13.61 13.44
N LYS A 23 10.67 -12.47 14.03
CA LYS A 23 10.04 -11.38 13.29
C LYS A 23 11.10 -10.60 12.50
N LEU A 24 10.94 -10.55 11.19
CA LEU A 24 11.83 -9.87 10.25
C LEU A 24 11.46 -8.40 10.07
N TRP A 25 10.18 -8.05 10.18
CA TRP A 25 9.72 -6.67 10.14
C TRP A 25 9.89 -5.97 11.49
N THR A 26 10.79 -4.99 11.53
CA THR A 26 11.23 -4.35 12.77
C THR A 26 10.32 -3.21 13.21
N ALA A 27 10.50 -2.75 14.45
CA ALA A 27 9.86 -1.52 14.92
C ALA A 27 10.26 -0.29 14.09
N ALA A 28 11.51 -0.26 13.60
CA ALA A 28 12.00 0.81 12.74
C ALA A 28 11.30 0.80 11.37
N ASP A 29 11.11 -0.36 10.75
CA ASP A 29 10.36 -0.47 9.48
C ASP A 29 8.90 -0.03 9.66
N LYS A 30 8.27 -0.37 10.80
CA LYS A 30 6.90 0.04 11.14
C LYS A 30 6.81 1.56 11.31
N GLN A 31 7.72 2.15 12.09
CA GLN A 31 7.74 3.61 12.30
C GLN A 31 8.01 4.35 10.98
N TYR A 32 8.99 3.90 10.20
CA TYR A 32 9.28 4.43 8.86
C TYR A 32 8.05 4.45 7.96
N THR A 33 7.26 3.36 7.98
CA THR A 33 6.03 3.26 7.20
C THR A 33 4.98 4.26 7.68
N ILE A 34 4.75 4.35 8.99
CA ILE A 34 3.78 5.28 9.59
C ILE A 34 4.16 6.74 9.25
N ASP A 35 5.44 7.09 9.40
CA ASP A 35 5.93 8.44 9.15
C ASP A 35 5.73 8.84 7.68
N ASN A 36 6.00 7.94 6.73
CA ASN A 36 5.78 8.24 5.32
C ASN A 36 4.30 8.30 4.94
N LEU A 37 3.44 7.47 5.53
CA LEU A 37 1.99 7.55 5.34
C LEU A 37 1.43 8.86 5.90
N ILE A 38 1.91 9.34 7.04
CA ILE A 38 1.51 10.65 7.60
C ILE A 38 2.03 11.78 6.74
N ARG A 39 3.33 11.78 6.41
CA ARG A 39 3.99 12.83 5.60
C ARG A 39 3.26 13.05 4.28
N THR A 40 2.97 11.96 3.57
CA THR A 40 2.32 12.05 2.24
C THR A 40 0.85 12.41 2.35
N ARG A 41 0.15 11.98 3.42
CA ARG A 41 -1.23 12.44 3.71
C ARG A 41 -1.26 13.95 3.87
N ASP A 42 -0.39 14.47 4.74
CA ASP A 42 -0.37 15.89 5.10
C ASP A 42 0.02 16.75 3.91
N ALA A 43 0.92 16.25 3.05
CA ALA A 43 1.25 16.90 1.78
C ALA A 43 0.04 16.97 0.83
N VAL A 44 -0.76 15.90 0.70
CA VAL A 44 -1.99 15.94 -0.12
C VAL A 44 -2.99 16.94 0.45
N VAL A 45 -3.19 16.96 1.78
CA VAL A 45 -4.04 17.96 2.45
C VAL A 45 -3.57 19.36 2.12
N LYS A 46 -2.30 19.67 2.40
CA LYS A 46 -1.71 20.99 2.16
C LYS A 46 -1.90 21.46 0.71
N GLU A 47 -1.71 20.57 -0.26
CA GLU A 47 -1.78 20.95 -1.67
C GLU A 47 -3.22 21.13 -2.19
N THR A 48 -4.24 20.66 -1.47
CA THR A 48 -5.61 20.53 -1.99
C THR A 48 -6.74 21.10 -1.12
N GLU A 49 -6.53 21.30 0.18
CA GLU A 49 -7.61 21.59 1.14
C GLU A 49 -8.39 22.89 0.89
N ASN A 50 -7.72 23.87 0.27
CA ASN A 50 -8.20 25.23 0.02
C ASN A 50 -8.43 25.52 -1.47
N LEU A 51 -8.42 24.50 -2.34
CA LEU A 51 -8.64 24.70 -3.77
C LEU A 51 -10.09 25.08 -4.06
N THR A 52 -10.29 26.03 -4.97
CA THR A 52 -11.61 26.39 -5.50
C THR A 52 -12.18 25.28 -6.41
N PRO A 53 -13.50 25.26 -6.68
CA PRO A 53 -14.09 24.31 -7.63
C PRO A 53 -13.40 24.33 -9.01
N GLU A 54 -13.03 25.50 -9.51
CA GLU A 54 -12.35 25.68 -10.80
C GLU A 54 -10.93 25.09 -10.76
N GLN A 55 -10.21 25.30 -9.65
CA GLN A 55 -8.88 24.73 -9.42
C GLN A 55 -8.89 23.20 -9.33
N TRP A 56 -9.93 22.63 -8.71
CA TRP A 56 -10.14 21.18 -8.67
C TRP A 56 -10.45 20.58 -10.05
N ALA A 57 -11.19 21.31 -10.88
CA ALA A 57 -11.67 20.87 -12.19
C ALA A 57 -10.70 21.19 -13.34
N PHE A 58 -9.73 22.07 -13.13
CA PHE A 58 -8.78 22.50 -14.16
C PHE A 58 -8.04 21.31 -14.78
N ARG A 59 -7.91 21.35 -16.12
CA ARG A 59 -7.13 20.40 -16.91
C ARG A 59 -6.17 21.16 -17.81
N GLU A 60 -4.92 20.69 -17.87
CA GLU A 60 -3.91 21.19 -18.80
C GLU A 60 -4.36 21.00 -20.27
N SER A 61 -5.01 19.85 -20.57
CA SER A 61 -5.57 19.50 -21.88
C SER A 61 -6.65 18.41 -21.74
N PRO A 62 -7.45 18.11 -22.78
CA PRO A 62 -8.57 17.16 -22.68
C PRO A 62 -8.18 15.74 -22.24
N ASP A 63 -6.98 15.30 -22.56
CA ASP A 63 -6.39 13.98 -22.26
C ASP A 63 -5.67 13.92 -20.90
N ARG A 64 -5.58 15.04 -20.18
CA ARG A 64 -4.88 15.15 -18.89
C ARG A 64 -5.87 15.18 -17.75
N TRP A 65 -5.48 14.57 -16.63
CA TRP A 65 -6.29 14.57 -15.41
C TRP A 65 -6.27 15.92 -14.72
N SER A 66 -7.42 16.29 -14.14
CA SER A 66 -7.48 17.38 -13.18
C SER A 66 -6.92 16.96 -11.82
N ILE A 67 -6.70 17.91 -10.91
CA ILE A 67 -6.33 17.61 -9.52
C ILE A 67 -7.37 16.69 -8.87
N GLY A 68 -8.67 16.92 -9.13
CA GLY A 68 -9.74 16.04 -8.65
C GLY A 68 -9.53 14.59 -9.06
N GLN A 69 -9.25 14.35 -10.33
CA GLN A 69 -9.02 13.00 -10.86
C GLN A 69 -7.71 12.37 -10.36
N ILE A 70 -6.66 13.17 -10.13
CA ILE A 70 -5.43 12.67 -9.52
C ILE A 70 -5.67 12.20 -8.08
N VAL A 71 -6.43 12.96 -7.29
CA VAL A 71 -6.74 12.58 -5.91
C VAL A 71 -7.74 11.41 -5.86
N GLU A 72 -8.71 11.34 -6.79
CA GLU A 72 -9.57 10.17 -6.96
C GLU A 72 -8.77 8.90 -7.22
N HIS A 73 -7.79 8.98 -8.14
CA HIS A 73 -6.89 7.87 -8.45
C HIS A 73 -6.10 7.40 -7.22
N LEU A 74 -5.59 8.32 -6.41
CA LEU A 74 -4.93 8.00 -5.15
C LEU A 74 -5.88 7.29 -4.18
N ALA A 75 -7.11 7.78 -4.02
CA ALA A 75 -8.09 7.17 -3.14
C ALA A 75 -8.50 5.75 -3.57
N LEU A 76 -8.59 5.48 -4.89
CA LEU A 76 -8.83 4.14 -5.41
C LEU A 76 -7.68 3.18 -5.04
N TRP A 77 -6.44 3.64 -5.15
CA TRP A 77 -5.27 2.83 -4.77
C TRP A 77 -5.15 2.60 -3.25
N GLU A 78 -5.62 3.53 -2.41
CA GLU A 78 -5.75 3.27 -0.96
C GLU A 78 -6.59 2.00 -0.74
N ILE A 79 -7.74 1.86 -1.41
CA ILE A 79 -8.63 0.69 -1.28
C ILE A 79 -7.96 -0.58 -1.80
N VAL A 80 -7.39 -0.53 -3.00
CA VAL A 80 -6.80 -1.71 -3.64
C VAL A 80 -5.69 -2.28 -2.77
N TRP A 81 -4.75 -1.46 -2.31
CA TRP A 81 -3.67 -1.94 -1.44
C TRP A 81 -4.12 -2.24 -0.02
N SER A 82 -5.13 -1.55 0.55
CA SER A 82 -5.75 -1.97 1.82
C SER A 82 -6.25 -3.41 1.74
N ARG A 83 -6.89 -3.78 0.61
CA ARG A 83 -7.37 -5.14 0.38
C ARG A 83 -6.20 -6.13 0.33
N GLU A 84 -5.15 -5.82 -0.44
CA GLU A 84 -3.97 -6.71 -0.53
C GLU A 84 -3.28 -6.90 0.82
N LEU A 85 -3.13 -5.84 1.62
CA LEU A 85 -2.59 -5.91 2.98
C LEU A 85 -3.48 -6.76 3.91
N SER A 86 -4.80 -6.58 3.83
CA SER A 86 -5.78 -7.29 4.67
C SER A 86 -5.88 -8.77 4.33
N ILE A 87 -5.75 -9.14 3.04
CA ILE A 87 -5.75 -10.53 2.59
C ILE A 87 -4.38 -11.16 2.86
N GLY A 88 -3.30 -10.48 2.48
CA GLY A 88 -1.92 -10.94 2.65
C GLY A 88 -1.63 -11.31 4.10
N THR A 89 -2.05 -10.48 5.05
CA THR A 89 -1.82 -10.75 6.49
C THR A 89 -2.58 -11.95 7.06
N ARG A 90 -3.50 -12.56 6.30
CA ARG A 90 -4.16 -13.82 6.66
C ARG A 90 -3.44 -15.04 6.08
N ASN A 91 -2.50 -14.84 5.16
CA ASN A 91 -1.72 -15.93 4.58
C ASN A 91 -0.66 -16.41 5.56
N LYS A 92 -0.20 -17.65 5.36
CA LYS A 92 0.95 -18.19 6.07
C LYS A 92 2.21 -17.36 5.71
N PRO A 93 3.00 -16.92 6.70
CA PRO A 93 4.32 -16.32 6.44
C PRO A 93 5.23 -17.27 5.63
N GLN A 94 5.98 -16.70 4.70
CA GLN A 94 6.89 -17.35 3.75
C GLN A 94 8.25 -16.62 3.71
N PRO A 95 9.00 -16.58 4.83
CA PRO A 95 10.29 -15.86 4.91
C PRO A 95 11.33 -16.33 3.88
N GLU A 96 11.23 -17.56 3.39
CA GLU A 96 12.11 -18.11 2.37
C GLU A 96 12.10 -17.31 1.05
N LEU A 97 11.00 -16.61 0.75
CA LEU A 97 10.85 -15.76 -0.45
C LEU A 97 11.65 -14.46 -0.36
N LEU A 98 12.22 -14.10 0.80
CA LEU A 98 13.15 -12.97 0.90
C LEU A 98 14.38 -13.12 0.00
N LYS A 99 14.74 -14.35 -0.39
CA LYS A 99 15.89 -14.61 -1.27
C LYS A 99 15.61 -14.28 -2.73
N THR A 100 14.34 -14.18 -3.12
CA THR A 100 13.90 -13.98 -4.51
C THR A 100 13.17 -12.65 -4.72
N THR A 101 12.82 -11.94 -3.65
CA THR A 101 12.23 -10.61 -3.75
C THR A 101 13.25 -9.56 -4.20
N ARG A 102 12.75 -8.50 -4.86
CA ARG A 102 13.57 -7.33 -5.19
C ARG A 102 13.89 -6.52 -3.91
N PRO A 103 15.03 -5.81 -3.87
CA PRO A 103 15.33 -4.92 -2.74
C PRO A 103 14.37 -3.72 -2.71
N ASP A 104 14.22 -3.09 -1.55
CA ASP A 104 13.33 -1.93 -1.39
C ASP A 104 13.69 -0.76 -2.35
N SER A 105 14.98 -0.61 -2.69
CA SER A 105 15.48 0.40 -3.64
C SER A 105 14.84 0.29 -5.02
N TYR A 106 14.52 -0.91 -5.49
CA TYR A 106 13.83 -1.13 -6.76
C TYR A 106 12.48 -0.40 -6.81
N TYR A 107 11.74 -0.43 -5.69
CA TYR A 107 10.45 0.23 -5.58
C TYR A 107 10.59 1.75 -5.47
N HIS A 108 11.61 2.24 -4.75
CA HIS A 108 11.93 3.66 -4.71
C HIS A 108 12.30 4.23 -6.09
N GLU A 109 13.09 3.51 -6.88
CA GLU A 109 13.44 3.89 -8.25
C GLU A 109 12.18 4.02 -9.11
N PHE A 110 11.29 3.03 -9.04
CA PHE A 110 10.00 3.08 -9.75
C PHE A 110 9.12 4.26 -9.31
N ILE A 111 9.14 4.62 -8.03
CA ILE A 111 8.39 5.77 -7.51
C ILE A 111 8.92 7.08 -8.10
N MET A 112 10.23 7.19 -8.31
CA MET A 112 10.91 8.45 -8.68
C MET A 112 11.06 8.66 -10.19
N GLU A 113 10.85 7.64 -11.01
CA GLU A 113 10.97 7.78 -12.47
C GLU A 113 9.91 8.74 -13.09
N PRO A 114 10.25 9.42 -14.19
CA PRO A 114 9.37 10.40 -14.84
C PRO A 114 8.44 9.82 -15.90
N ASN A 115 8.52 8.50 -16.16
CA ASN A 115 7.81 7.89 -17.29
C ASN A 115 6.29 8.01 -17.13
N PRO A 116 5.52 8.23 -18.20
CA PRO A 116 4.07 8.17 -18.11
C PRO A 116 3.59 6.72 -17.99
N HIS A 117 2.63 6.49 -17.09
CA HIS A 117 1.94 5.21 -16.96
C HIS A 117 0.46 5.36 -17.21
N LYS A 118 -0.14 4.31 -17.78
CA LYS A 118 -1.59 4.19 -17.88
C LYS A 118 -2.10 3.49 -16.62
N ALA A 119 -3.06 4.11 -15.94
CA ALA A 119 -3.74 3.46 -14.84
C ALA A 119 -4.51 2.23 -15.33
N ALA A 120 -4.54 1.18 -14.51
CA ALA A 120 -5.42 0.05 -14.73
C ALA A 120 -6.89 0.49 -14.51
N ASP A 121 -7.82 -0.15 -15.20
CA ASP A 121 -9.26 0.21 -15.19
C ASP A 121 -9.83 0.33 -13.77
N ILE A 122 -9.43 -0.55 -12.86
CA ILE A 122 -9.84 -0.54 -11.44
C ILE A 122 -9.43 0.72 -10.66
N SER A 123 -8.49 1.48 -11.21
CA SER A 123 -7.90 2.67 -10.60
C SER A 123 -8.02 3.90 -11.51
N ALA A 124 -8.65 3.78 -12.68
CA ALA A 124 -8.85 4.92 -13.56
C ALA A 124 -9.88 5.88 -12.91
N PRO A 125 -9.58 7.18 -12.80
CA PRO A 125 -10.52 8.12 -12.19
C PRO A 125 -11.75 8.27 -13.07
N THR A 126 -12.92 8.17 -12.45
CA THR A 126 -14.22 8.27 -13.14
C THR A 126 -14.65 9.72 -13.31
N GLY A 127 -14.15 10.61 -12.45
CA GLY A 127 -14.61 11.98 -12.33
C GLY A 127 -15.99 12.11 -11.69
N PHE A 128 -16.57 11.04 -11.13
CA PHE A 128 -17.86 11.08 -10.45
C PHE A 128 -17.76 11.87 -9.13
N ILE A 129 -16.67 11.67 -8.38
CA ILE A 129 -16.39 12.40 -7.15
C ILE A 129 -15.89 13.80 -7.49
N LYS A 130 -16.50 14.84 -6.92
CA LYS A 130 -16.27 16.23 -7.31
C LYS A 130 -15.52 17.02 -6.24
N GLY A 131 -14.64 17.91 -6.69
CA GLY A 131 -13.97 18.88 -5.83
C GLY A 131 -13.30 18.26 -4.60
N LYS A 132 -13.54 18.89 -3.45
CA LYS A 132 -12.98 18.51 -2.14
C LYS A 132 -13.43 17.11 -1.66
N ASP A 133 -14.50 16.54 -2.20
CA ASP A 133 -14.91 15.18 -1.81
C ASP A 133 -13.87 14.13 -2.22
N ASN A 134 -13.04 14.41 -3.22
CA ASN A 134 -11.89 13.56 -3.56
C ASN A 134 -10.89 13.49 -2.41
N LEU A 135 -10.62 14.63 -1.74
CA LEU A 135 -9.75 14.67 -0.57
C LEU A 135 -10.36 13.87 0.59
N THR A 136 -11.66 14.04 0.86
CA THR A 136 -12.38 13.26 1.88
C THR A 136 -12.27 11.76 1.60
N PHE A 137 -12.44 11.36 0.34
CA PHE A 137 -12.34 9.96 -0.08
C PHE A 137 -10.93 9.39 0.17
N PHE A 138 -9.89 10.10 -0.26
CA PHE A 138 -8.50 9.73 -0.01
C PHE A 138 -8.20 9.61 1.49
N LEU A 139 -8.58 10.61 2.29
CA LEU A 139 -8.29 10.64 3.73
C LEU A 139 -8.94 9.48 4.47
N ARG A 140 -10.14 9.05 4.06
CA ARG A 140 -10.79 7.87 4.64
C ARG A 140 -9.96 6.61 4.43
N GLY A 141 -9.48 6.38 3.22
CA GLY A 141 -8.61 5.23 2.92
C GLY A 141 -7.28 5.31 3.69
N ARG A 142 -6.67 6.50 3.73
CA ARG A 142 -5.41 6.72 4.44
C ARG A 142 -5.50 6.47 5.94
N GLU A 143 -6.56 6.91 6.60
CA GLU A 143 -6.78 6.64 8.02
C GLU A 143 -7.00 5.15 8.28
N GLN A 144 -7.70 4.43 7.40
CA GLN A 144 -7.84 2.98 7.50
C GLN A 144 -6.48 2.27 7.39
N ASN A 145 -5.64 2.68 6.44
CA ASN A 145 -4.29 2.13 6.28
C ASN A 145 -3.37 2.45 7.46
N LEU A 146 -3.40 3.68 7.98
CA LEU A 146 -2.64 4.05 9.19
C LEU A 146 -3.08 3.22 10.40
N ASN A 147 -4.39 3.05 10.60
CA ASN A 147 -4.92 2.26 11.70
C ASN A 147 -4.53 0.78 11.56
N PHE A 148 -4.57 0.22 10.35
CA PHE A 148 -4.08 -1.13 10.10
C PHE A 148 -2.61 -1.27 10.48
N VAL A 149 -1.73 -0.41 9.99
CA VAL A 149 -0.28 -0.50 10.25
C VAL A 149 0.01 -0.34 11.75
N ARG A 150 -0.61 0.64 12.43
CA ARG A 150 -0.42 0.89 13.87
C ARG A 150 -0.78 -0.31 14.73
N ASN A 151 -1.88 -0.99 14.40
CA ASN A 151 -2.40 -2.09 15.22
C ASN A 151 -1.94 -3.48 14.75
N SER A 152 -1.30 -3.59 13.59
CA SER A 152 -0.83 -4.89 13.08
C SER A 152 0.39 -5.39 13.84
N GLU A 153 0.35 -6.67 14.19
CA GLU A 153 1.47 -7.45 14.73
C GLU A 153 2.13 -8.33 13.66
N ALA A 154 1.55 -8.40 12.46
CA ALA A 154 2.04 -9.25 11.37
C ALA A 154 3.49 -8.90 10.97
N ASP A 155 4.22 -9.91 10.51
CA ASP A 155 5.55 -9.72 9.95
C ASP A 155 5.45 -9.38 8.45
N MET A 156 5.42 -8.07 8.15
CA MET A 156 5.26 -7.58 6.78
C MET A 156 6.43 -7.92 5.85
N ARG A 157 7.58 -8.35 6.40
CA ARG A 157 8.74 -8.82 5.62
C ARG A 157 8.64 -10.30 5.29
N ALA A 158 7.88 -11.08 6.07
CA ALA A 158 7.68 -12.50 5.86
C ALA A 158 6.41 -12.83 5.07
N ILE A 159 5.53 -11.85 4.82
CA ILE A 159 4.26 -12.06 4.12
C ILE A 159 4.35 -11.48 2.72
N PHE A 160 3.96 -12.26 1.73
CA PHE A 160 4.12 -11.93 0.31
C PHE A 160 2.80 -11.96 -0.45
N GLU A 161 2.69 -11.10 -1.45
CA GLU A 161 1.79 -11.26 -2.58
C GLU A 161 2.58 -11.81 -3.77
N LEU A 162 1.94 -12.73 -4.49
CA LEU A 162 2.45 -13.27 -5.73
C LEU A 162 1.92 -12.39 -6.87
N THR A 163 2.78 -11.51 -7.36
CA THR A 163 2.46 -10.67 -8.52
C THR A 163 2.53 -11.47 -9.82
N ALA A 164 2.08 -10.90 -10.94
CA ALA A 164 2.31 -11.48 -12.26
C ALA A 164 3.78 -11.37 -12.73
N THR A 165 4.71 -11.04 -11.84
CA THR A 165 6.15 -10.93 -12.11
C THR A 165 6.90 -12.10 -11.45
N PRO A 166 8.10 -12.47 -11.93
CA PRO A 166 8.86 -13.55 -11.33
C PRO A 166 9.31 -13.26 -9.89
N ASP A 167 9.33 -12.00 -9.49
CA ASP A 167 9.81 -11.57 -8.17
C ASP A 167 8.61 -11.34 -7.22
N PRO A 168 8.50 -12.09 -6.11
CA PRO A 168 7.41 -11.87 -5.15
C PRO A 168 7.64 -10.55 -4.40
N ARG A 169 6.56 -9.87 -4.01
CA ARG A 169 6.60 -8.60 -3.27
C ARG A 169 6.11 -8.83 -1.85
N ASN A 170 6.88 -8.41 -0.85
CA ASN A 170 6.42 -8.50 0.54
C ASN A 170 5.47 -7.35 0.92
N MET A 171 4.72 -7.50 2.00
CA MET A 171 3.74 -6.50 2.44
C MET A 171 4.40 -5.18 2.86
N HIS A 172 5.66 -5.20 3.31
CA HIS A 172 6.39 -3.95 3.57
C HIS A 172 6.64 -3.17 2.27
N GLN A 173 6.96 -3.85 1.19
CA GLN A 173 7.14 -3.24 -0.13
C GLN A 173 5.80 -2.79 -0.74
N VAL A 174 4.70 -3.48 -0.47
CA VAL A 174 3.35 -2.97 -0.78
C VAL A 174 3.13 -1.64 -0.07
N LEU A 175 3.48 -1.52 1.22
CA LEU A 175 3.38 -0.26 1.96
C LEU A 175 4.29 0.84 1.39
N ILE A 176 5.48 0.50 0.87
CA ILE A 176 6.34 1.43 0.10
C ILE A 176 5.60 1.98 -1.11
N TYR A 177 4.89 1.14 -1.87
CA TYR A 177 4.06 1.61 -2.96
C TYR A 177 2.93 2.54 -2.50
N VAL A 178 2.24 2.25 -1.41
CA VAL A 178 1.12 3.08 -0.92
C VAL A 178 1.55 4.53 -0.72
N TRP A 179 2.58 4.78 0.10
CA TRP A 179 3.03 6.16 0.34
C TRP A 179 3.82 6.71 -0.85
N GLY A 180 4.62 5.90 -1.55
CA GLY A 180 5.45 6.34 -2.67
C GLY A 180 4.65 6.75 -3.90
N HIS A 181 3.56 6.04 -4.20
CA HIS A 181 2.61 6.40 -5.24
C HIS A 181 1.98 7.77 -4.97
N THR A 182 1.75 8.09 -3.69
CA THR A 182 1.29 9.42 -3.27
C THR A 182 2.33 10.49 -3.61
N ASP A 183 3.62 10.26 -3.31
CA ASP A 183 4.70 11.21 -3.68
C ASP A 183 4.77 11.45 -5.19
N ARG A 184 4.61 10.39 -6.00
CA ARG A 184 4.58 10.50 -7.46
C ARG A 184 3.45 11.41 -7.93
N HIS A 185 2.24 11.24 -7.40
CA HIS A 185 1.08 12.04 -7.79
C HIS A 185 1.06 13.43 -7.15
N LEU A 186 1.73 13.64 -6.02
CA LEU A 186 1.98 14.99 -5.50
C LEU A 186 2.80 15.82 -6.49
N ARG A 187 3.84 15.24 -7.11
CA ARG A 187 4.56 15.92 -8.20
C ARG A 187 3.66 16.24 -9.39
N GLN A 188 2.72 15.36 -9.71
CA GLN A 188 1.74 15.62 -10.76
C GLN A 188 0.80 16.78 -10.40
N ILE A 189 0.30 16.84 -9.16
CA ILE A 189 -0.52 17.95 -8.66
C ILE A 189 0.24 19.28 -8.76
N LEU A 190 1.49 19.30 -8.29
CA LEU A 190 2.34 20.50 -8.36
C LEU A 190 2.57 20.95 -9.82
N LYS A 191 2.75 20.01 -10.74
CA LYS A 191 2.84 20.32 -12.17
C LYS A 191 1.56 20.98 -12.70
N VAL A 192 0.38 20.46 -12.36
CA VAL A 192 -0.91 21.06 -12.75
C VAL A 192 -1.04 22.48 -12.21
N LYS A 193 -0.70 22.71 -10.93
CA LYS A 193 -0.73 24.04 -10.29
C LYS A 193 0.25 25.04 -10.91
N SER A 194 1.33 24.55 -11.52
CA SER A 194 2.32 25.40 -12.21
C SER A 194 1.94 25.78 -13.64
N HIS A 195 0.84 25.23 -14.19
CA HIS A 195 0.39 25.53 -15.54
C HIS A 195 -0.02 27.00 -15.68
N GLU A 196 0.33 27.65 -16.79
CA GLU A 196 0.12 29.10 -16.99
C GLU A 196 -1.36 29.51 -16.90
N SER A 197 -2.26 28.65 -17.38
CA SER A 197 -3.71 28.86 -17.35
C SER A 197 -4.38 28.36 -16.06
N TYR A 198 -3.63 27.88 -15.07
CA TYR A 198 -4.22 27.41 -13.81
C TYR A 198 -4.90 28.58 -13.08
N PRO A 199 -6.14 28.42 -12.58
CA PRO A 199 -6.83 29.50 -11.86
C PRO A 199 -6.06 29.91 -10.59
N LYS A 200 -5.86 31.22 -10.41
CA LYS A 200 -5.14 31.79 -9.26
C LYS A 200 -6.05 32.06 -8.09
#